data_AF-A0A4Y2T723-F1
#
_entry.id   AF-A0A4Y2T723-F1
#
_cell.length_a   1.000
_cell.length_b   1.000
_cell.length_c   1.000
_cell.angle_alpha   90.00
_cell.angle_beta   90.00
_cell.angle_gamma   90.00
#
_symmetry.space_group_name_H-M   'P 1'
#
loop_
_entity.id
_entity.type
_entity.pdbx_description
1 polymer ?
#
loop_
_entity_poly.entity_id
_entity_poly.type
_entity_poly.pdbx_seq_one_letter_code
_entity_poly.pdbx_strand_id
1 'polypeptide(L)'
;MDTLASLLSPECKHSPRASVQAEVVAIQETIKWKTRHFPQSSCHIHTDGLSVLMALQNHQIRNDLIQWVRIHIDSNIALHWVKAHIGVEGNEAVDRAVKEAATRDSVDIHLGILQNSVKKQLKDLLISEWQRRWDNSGENCRFTHNIYPKVSRTRCLFNNYDIQAVSNHGLCPQYLRRFNLRRCSCRCGEDEHDDIHHYIFRCPLLGHLRRRIHPDVHILRVFSHPILREEMRTILRTV
;
A
#
# COMPACT_ATOMS: atom_id res chain seq x y z
N MET A 1 -16.97 -34.78 -4.76
CA MET A 1 -15.86 -34.68 -3.78
C MET A 1 -15.29 -33.29 -3.94
N ASP A 2 -16.02 -32.31 -3.41
CA ASP A 2 -15.75 -30.90 -3.64
C ASP A 2 -15.78 -30.14 -2.32
N THR A 3 -14.77 -29.28 -2.16
CA THR A 3 -14.75 -28.02 -1.39
C THR A 3 -15.12 -28.04 0.09
N LEU A 4 -14.10 -27.84 0.94
CA LEU A 4 -14.12 -26.89 2.08
C LEU A 4 -12.72 -26.73 2.72
N ALA A 5 -11.70 -26.38 1.91
CA ALA A 5 -10.32 -26.17 2.37
C ALA A 5 -9.88 -24.68 2.30
N SER A 6 -10.78 -23.70 2.48
CA SER A 6 -10.51 -22.32 2.01
C SER A 6 -10.98 -21.15 2.89
N LEU A 7 -11.03 -21.24 4.23
CA LEU A 7 -11.53 -20.09 5.03
C LEU A 7 -10.72 -19.64 6.25
N LEU A 8 -9.41 -19.87 6.26
CA LEU A 8 -8.51 -19.06 7.11
C LEU A 8 -7.33 -18.54 6.27
N SER A 9 -7.35 -17.25 5.97
CA SER A 9 -6.28 -16.60 5.22
C SER A 9 -4.94 -16.73 5.97
N PRO A 10 -3.85 -17.11 5.27
CA PRO A 10 -2.49 -17.21 5.85
C PRO A 10 -1.89 -15.87 6.32
N GLU A 11 -2.62 -14.76 6.15
CA GLU A 11 -2.17 -13.40 6.48
C GLU A 11 -2.06 -13.10 7.99
N CYS A 12 -2.64 -13.92 8.87
CA CYS A 12 -2.54 -13.69 10.33
C CYS A 12 -1.24 -14.17 10.96
N LYS A 13 -0.42 -14.99 10.27
CA LYS A 13 0.75 -15.61 10.91
C LYS A 13 1.93 -14.65 11.19
N HIS A 14 1.93 -13.43 10.66
CA HIS A 14 3.10 -12.52 10.73
C HIS A 14 2.75 -11.03 10.90
N SER A 15 1.54 -10.67 11.36
CA SER A 15 1.21 -9.26 11.61
C SER A 15 1.69 -8.84 13.00
N PRO A 16 2.56 -7.81 13.15
CA PRO A 16 3.01 -7.32 14.45
C PRO A 16 1.86 -6.92 15.38
N ARG A 17 0.71 -6.51 14.82
CA ARG A 17 -0.47 -6.12 15.60
C ARG A 17 -1.33 -7.30 16.05
N ALA A 18 -1.27 -8.45 15.36
CA ALA A 18 -1.95 -9.67 15.81
C ALA A 18 -1.24 -10.25 17.04
N SER A 19 0.10 -10.19 17.08
CA SER A 19 0.91 -10.52 18.27
C SER A 19 0.52 -9.65 19.47
N VAL A 20 0.49 -8.32 19.28
CA VAL A 20 0.11 -7.39 20.35
C VAL A 20 -1.30 -7.64 20.87
N GLN A 21 -2.28 -7.93 20.01
CA GLN A 21 -3.63 -8.25 20.47
C GLN A 21 -3.66 -9.54 21.31
N ALA A 22 -2.94 -10.58 20.90
CA ALA A 22 -2.85 -11.83 21.66
C ALA A 22 -2.21 -11.62 23.04
N GLU A 23 -1.14 -10.82 23.13
CA GLU A 23 -0.48 -10.47 24.40
C GLU A 23 -1.43 -9.73 25.35
N VAL A 24 -2.20 -8.77 24.85
CA VAL A 24 -3.18 -8.02 25.66
C VAL A 24 -4.29 -8.94 26.17
N VAL A 25 -4.74 -9.87 25.34
CA VAL A 25 -5.77 -10.85 25.70
C VAL A 25 -5.25 -11.81 26.77
N ALA A 26 -4.00 -12.26 26.68
CA ALA A 26 -3.38 -13.09 27.71
C ALA A 26 -3.34 -12.37 29.07
N ILE A 27 -2.97 -11.08 29.09
CA ILE A 27 -3.01 -10.25 30.31
C ILE A 27 -4.44 -10.12 30.82
N GLN A 28 -5.41 -9.85 29.93
CA GLN A 28 -6.82 -9.76 30.31
C GLN A 28 -7.35 -11.05 30.95
N GLU A 29 -7.07 -12.21 30.36
CA GLU A 29 -7.49 -13.50 30.93
C GLU A 29 -6.80 -13.80 32.26
N THR A 30 -5.52 -13.42 32.40
CA THR A 30 -4.79 -13.53 33.68
C THR A 30 -5.44 -12.69 34.77
N ILE A 31 -5.81 -11.44 34.46
CA ILE A 31 -6.52 -10.55 35.40
C ILE A 31 -7.88 -11.17 35.77
N LYS A 32 -8.67 -11.63 34.80
CA LYS A 32 -9.97 -12.28 35.07
C LYS A 32 -9.81 -13.51 35.95
N TRP A 33 -8.81 -14.35 35.68
CA TRP A 33 -8.54 -15.55 36.45
C TRP A 33 -8.14 -15.22 37.89
N LYS A 34 -7.22 -14.26 38.07
CA LYS A 34 -6.82 -13.74 39.39
C LYS A 34 -8.02 -13.22 40.16
N THR A 35 -8.84 -12.37 39.54
CA THR A 35 -10.02 -11.77 40.20
C THR A 35 -11.02 -12.82 40.67
N ARG A 36 -11.16 -13.94 39.93
CA ARG A 36 -12.08 -15.03 40.29
C ARG A 36 -11.54 -15.92 41.43
N HIS A 37 -10.25 -16.23 41.42
CA HIS A 37 -9.69 -17.26 42.31
C HIS A 37 -8.91 -16.68 43.50
N PHE A 38 -8.30 -15.50 43.34
CA PHE A 38 -7.40 -14.88 44.31
C PHE A 38 -7.64 -13.35 44.41
N PRO A 39 -8.85 -12.89 44.78
CA PRO A 39 -9.21 -11.48 44.70
C PRO A 39 -8.34 -10.56 45.55
N GLN A 40 -7.95 -11.01 46.75
CA GLN A 40 -7.19 -10.24 47.74
C GLN A 40 -5.66 -10.42 47.63
N SER A 41 -5.18 -11.32 46.77
CA SER A 41 -3.76 -11.61 46.67
C SER A 41 -3.06 -10.63 45.73
N SER A 42 -1.82 -10.26 46.07
CA SER A 42 -0.92 -9.57 45.16
C SER A 42 -0.48 -10.53 44.05
N CYS A 43 -0.51 -10.06 42.81
CA CYS A 43 -0.18 -10.82 41.61
C CYS A 43 0.86 -10.08 40.77
N HIS A 44 1.93 -10.77 40.40
CA HIS A 44 2.97 -10.26 39.51
C HIS A 44 2.81 -10.94 38.15
N ILE A 45 2.49 -10.17 37.12
CA ILE A 45 2.36 -10.66 35.75
C ILE A 45 3.61 -10.28 34.98
N HIS A 46 4.34 -11.27 34.50
CA HIS A 46 5.54 -11.09 33.70
C HIS A 46 5.18 -11.24 32.22
N THR A 47 5.54 -10.27 31.39
CA THR A 47 5.24 -10.27 29.95
C THR A 47 6.45 -9.77 29.15
N ASP A 48 6.71 -10.39 28.01
CA ASP A 48 7.70 -9.91 27.04
C ASP A 48 7.16 -8.88 26.04
N GLY A 49 5.84 -8.62 26.09
CA GLY A 49 5.11 -7.66 25.29
C GLY A 49 5.40 -6.20 25.67
N LEU A 50 6.63 -5.73 25.42
CA LEU A 50 7.04 -4.34 25.71
C LEU A 50 6.08 -3.32 25.05
N SER A 51 5.63 -3.61 23.84
CA SER A 51 4.65 -2.80 23.11
C SER A 51 3.32 -2.64 23.86
N VAL A 52 2.87 -3.68 24.58
CA VAL A 52 1.65 -3.62 25.39
C VAL A 52 1.86 -2.74 26.61
N LEU A 53 3.00 -2.88 27.29
CA LEU A 53 3.34 -2.07 28.46
C LEU A 53 3.45 -0.57 28.09
N MET A 54 4.12 -0.26 26.97
CA MET A 54 4.17 1.11 26.46
C MET A 54 2.77 1.63 26.08
N ALA A 55 1.92 0.79 25.48
CA ALA A 55 0.55 1.17 25.14
C ALA A 55 -0.31 1.46 26.39
N LEU A 56 -0.11 0.70 27.48
CA LEU A 56 -0.80 0.92 28.75
C LEU A 56 -0.36 2.21 29.44
N GLN A 57 0.87 2.68 29.24
CA GLN A 57 1.37 3.94 29.79
C GLN A 57 0.88 5.19 29.04
N ASN A 58 0.46 5.05 27.79
CA ASN A 58 -0.02 6.18 26.98
C ASN A 58 -1.24 6.87 27.59
N HIS A 59 -1.28 8.21 27.52
CA HIS A 59 -2.43 9.01 27.99
C HIS A 59 -3.67 8.86 27.12
N GLN A 60 -3.50 8.60 25.82
CA GLN A 60 -4.61 8.40 24.87
C GLN A 60 -4.61 6.96 24.35
N ILE A 61 -5.50 6.13 24.90
CA ILE A 61 -5.67 4.75 24.48
C ILE A 61 -6.84 4.68 23.50
N ARG A 62 -6.60 4.08 22.32
CA ARG A 62 -7.61 3.92 21.25
C ARG A 62 -8.06 2.47 21.05
N ASN A 63 -7.45 1.52 21.76
CA ASN A 63 -7.75 0.10 21.64
C ASN A 63 -8.54 -0.33 22.87
N ASP A 64 -9.77 -0.79 22.66
CA ASP A 64 -10.70 -1.17 23.72
C ASP A 64 -10.14 -2.26 24.65
N LEU A 65 -9.33 -3.20 24.13
CA LEU A 65 -8.70 -4.24 24.94
C LEU A 65 -7.63 -3.66 25.87
N ILE A 66 -6.78 -2.76 25.36
CA ILE A 66 -5.77 -2.07 26.18
C ILE A 66 -6.45 -1.20 27.24
N GLN A 67 -7.54 -0.52 26.87
CA GLN A 67 -8.31 0.30 27.79
C GLN A 67 -8.95 -0.55 28.89
N TRP A 68 -9.50 -1.71 28.54
CA TRP A 68 -10.04 -2.65 29.50
C TRP A 68 -8.98 -3.09 30.50
N VAL A 69 -7.79 -3.51 30.02
CA VAL A 69 -6.69 -3.94 30.88
C VAL A 69 -6.27 -2.80 31.83
N ARG A 70 -6.12 -1.57 31.32
CA ARG A 70 -5.73 -0.42 32.15
C ARG A 70 -6.70 -0.14 33.29
N ILE A 71 -8.01 -0.28 33.07
CA ILE A 71 -9.03 -0.01 34.08
C ILE A 71 -9.07 -1.11 35.15
N HIS A 72 -8.68 -2.35 34.81
CA HIS A 72 -8.75 -3.51 35.70
C HIS A 72 -7.41 -3.86 36.37
N ILE A 73 -6.33 -3.13 36.10
CA ILE A 73 -5.10 -3.18 36.88
C ILE A 73 -5.32 -2.34 38.15
N ASP A 74 -5.38 -3.01 39.30
CA ASP A 74 -5.50 -2.40 40.62
C ASP A 74 -4.15 -2.41 41.37
N SER A 75 -4.13 -1.94 42.62
CA SER A 75 -2.93 -1.93 43.46
C SER A 75 -2.37 -3.32 43.78
N ASN A 76 -3.13 -4.39 43.52
CA ASN A 76 -2.74 -5.76 43.78
C ASN A 76 -2.15 -6.44 42.54
N ILE A 77 -2.03 -5.74 41.40
CA ILE A 77 -1.50 -6.30 40.15
C ILE A 77 -0.30 -5.49 39.69
N ALA A 78 0.87 -6.12 39.63
CA ALA A 78 2.10 -5.53 39.12
C ALA A 78 2.46 -6.17 37.77
N LEU A 79 2.63 -5.36 36.73
CA LEU A 79 3.13 -5.80 35.43
C LEU A 79 4.64 -5.59 35.33
N HIS A 80 5.36 -6.64 34.92
CA HIS A 80 6.81 -6.63 34.76
C HIS A 80 7.19 -6.99 33.33
N TRP A 81 8.08 -6.21 32.73
CA TRP A 81 8.68 -6.58 31.45
C TRP A 81 9.76 -7.64 31.66
N VAL A 82 9.72 -8.72 30.88
CA VAL A 82 10.79 -9.71 30.80
C VAL A 82 11.30 -9.80 29.37
N LYS A 83 12.57 -10.12 29.21
CA LYS A 83 13.15 -10.32 27.87
C LYS A 83 12.69 -11.67 27.32
N ALA A 84 12.22 -11.69 26.08
CA ALA A 84 11.88 -12.93 25.39
C ALA A 84 13.12 -13.82 25.18
N HIS A 85 12.92 -15.14 25.19
CA HIS A 85 13.89 -16.16 24.77
C HIS A 85 15.24 -16.16 25.52
N ILE A 86 15.22 -15.91 26.84
CA ILE A 86 16.42 -15.99 27.69
C ILE A 86 16.37 -17.12 28.73
N GLY A 87 15.53 -18.15 28.54
CA GLY A 87 15.45 -19.25 29.52
C GLY A 87 14.47 -19.03 30.68
N VAL A 88 13.57 -18.05 30.61
CA VAL A 88 12.54 -17.88 31.66
C VAL A 88 11.50 -18.99 31.48
N GLU A 89 11.56 -19.99 32.35
CA GLU A 89 10.76 -21.22 32.26
C GLU A 89 9.25 -20.94 32.07
N GLY A 90 8.71 -19.97 32.81
CA GLY A 90 7.31 -19.56 32.66
C GLY A 90 6.98 -18.93 31.29
N ASN A 91 7.86 -18.09 30.74
CA ASN A 91 7.67 -17.50 29.42
C ASN A 91 7.76 -18.57 28.32
N GLU A 92 8.72 -19.48 28.45
CA GLU A 92 8.88 -20.58 27.50
C GLU A 92 7.74 -21.58 27.54
N ALA A 93 7.17 -21.84 28.72
CA ALA A 93 5.97 -22.66 28.87
C ALA A 93 4.76 -22.02 28.17
N VAL A 94 4.59 -20.70 28.29
CA VAL A 94 3.56 -19.95 27.58
C VAL A 94 3.80 -19.99 26.07
N ASP A 95 5.03 -19.78 25.60
CA ASP A 95 5.38 -19.86 24.17
C ASP A 95 5.06 -21.25 23.57
N ARG A 96 5.34 -22.33 24.32
CA ARG A 96 4.98 -23.69 23.91
C ARG A 96 3.46 -23.86 23.82
N ALA A 97 2.72 -23.41 24.84
CA ALA A 97 1.26 -23.49 24.86
C ALA A 97 0.63 -22.69 23.70
N VAL A 98 1.18 -21.52 23.36
CA VAL A 98 0.72 -20.72 22.21
C VAL A 98 0.98 -21.45 20.89
N LYS A 99 2.15 -22.06 20.72
CA LYS A 99 2.49 -22.86 19.52
C LYS A 99 1.56 -24.06 19.37
N GLU A 100 1.27 -24.76 20.45
CA GLU A 100 0.33 -25.88 20.47
C GLU A 100 -1.09 -25.40 20.12
N ALA A 101 -1.56 -24.31 20.73
CA ALA A 101 -2.87 -23.73 20.44
C ALA A 101 -3.00 -23.31 18.97
N ALA A 102 -1.94 -22.78 18.35
CA ALA A 102 -1.93 -22.40 16.93
C ALA A 102 -2.07 -23.58 15.96
N THR A 103 -1.95 -24.83 16.43
CA THR A 103 -2.15 -26.05 15.64
C THR A 103 -3.55 -26.66 15.77
N ARG A 104 -4.40 -26.12 16.66
CA ARG A 104 -5.76 -26.62 16.89
C ARG A 104 -6.73 -26.04 15.85
N ASP A 105 -7.68 -26.87 15.40
CA ASP A 105 -8.71 -26.46 14.43
C ASP A 105 -9.81 -25.56 15.04
N SER A 106 -9.92 -25.55 16.38
CA SER A 106 -10.90 -24.75 17.12
C SER A 106 -10.33 -23.42 17.58
N VAL A 107 -11.07 -22.32 17.38
CA VAL A 107 -10.70 -20.99 17.85
C VAL A 107 -11.29 -20.74 19.24
N ASP A 108 -10.43 -20.65 20.26
CA ASP A 108 -10.85 -20.43 21.65
C ASP A 108 -11.28 -18.97 21.92
N ILE A 109 -10.66 -17.99 21.24
CA ILE A 109 -10.96 -16.55 21.41
C ILE A 109 -11.09 -15.86 20.05
N HIS A 110 -12.27 -15.31 19.76
CA HIS A 110 -12.52 -14.60 18.52
C HIS A 110 -12.20 -13.09 18.67
N LEU A 111 -11.05 -12.66 18.16
CA LEU A 111 -10.56 -11.27 18.29
C LEU A 111 -11.20 -10.26 17.31
N GLY A 112 -12.16 -10.72 16.50
CA GLY A 112 -12.80 -9.92 15.45
C GLY A 112 -11.85 -9.58 14.29
N ILE A 113 -12.39 -8.97 13.24
CA ILE A 113 -11.56 -8.54 12.10
C ILE A 113 -10.92 -7.19 12.44
N LEU A 114 -9.59 -7.11 12.41
CA LEU A 114 -8.89 -5.86 12.62
C LEU A 114 -9.32 -4.83 11.56
N GLN A 115 -9.70 -3.62 11.98
CA GLN A 115 -10.13 -2.54 11.07
C GLN A 115 -9.11 -2.27 9.95
N ASN A 116 -7.82 -2.44 10.22
CA ASN A 116 -6.77 -2.26 9.21
C ASN A 116 -6.79 -3.34 8.14
N SER A 117 -7.15 -4.58 8.51
CA SER A 117 -7.33 -5.68 7.56
C SER A 117 -8.50 -5.37 6.62
N VAL A 118 -9.62 -4.89 7.16
CA VAL A 118 -10.76 -4.41 6.34
C VAL A 118 -10.34 -3.26 5.42
N LYS A 119 -9.62 -2.25 5.96
CA LYS A 119 -9.12 -1.12 5.17
C LYS A 119 -8.15 -1.56 4.07
N LYS A 120 -7.31 -2.57 4.32
CA LYS A 120 -6.40 -3.14 3.32
C LYS A 120 -7.20 -3.84 2.22
N GLN A 121 -8.09 -4.76 2.59
CA GLN A 121 -8.95 -5.47 1.63
C GLN A 121 -9.75 -4.50 0.77
N LEU A 122 -10.34 -3.45 1.36
CA LEU A 122 -11.06 -2.43 0.61
C LEU A 122 -10.16 -1.69 -0.38
N LYS A 123 -8.93 -1.33 0.01
CA LYS A 123 -7.97 -0.71 -0.91
C LYS A 123 -7.60 -1.63 -2.06
N ASP A 124 -7.41 -2.91 -1.79
CA ASP A 124 -7.03 -3.89 -2.80
C ASP A 124 -8.17 -4.12 -3.80
N LEU A 125 -9.42 -4.18 -3.32
CA LEU A 125 -10.62 -4.23 -4.17
C LEU A 125 -10.76 -2.97 -5.03
N LEU A 126 -10.58 -1.79 -4.45
CA LEU A 126 -10.66 -0.52 -5.18
C LEU A 126 -9.61 -0.42 -6.28
N ILE A 127 -8.37 -0.84 -6.00
CA ILE A 127 -7.29 -0.84 -6.99
C ILE A 127 -7.56 -1.85 -8.11
N SER A 128 -8.06 -3.03 -7.77
CA SER A 128 -8.41 -4.07 -8.74
C SER A 128 -9.53 -3.59 -9.67
N GLU A 129 -10.58 -2.97 -9.13
CA GLU A 129 -11.67 -2.41 -9.92
C GLU A 129 -11.20 -1.22 -10.78
N TRP A 130 -10.34 -0.35 -10.25
CA TRP A 130 -9.74 0.73 -11.04
C TRP A 130 -8.91 0.19 -12.21
N GLN A 131 -8.06 -0.81 -11.96
CA GLN A 131 -7.27 -1.48 -12.99
C GLN A 131 -8.18 -2.14 -14.05
N ARG A 132 -9.25 -2.83 -13.63
CA ARG A 132 -10.22 -3.44 -14.55
C ARG A 132 -10.86 -2.40 -15.46
N ARG A 133 -11.31 -1.27 -14.91
CA ARG A 133 -11.87 -0.17 -15.73
C ARG A 133 -10.83 0.46 -16.65
N TRP A 134 -9.59 0.54 -16.19
CA TRP A 134 -8.48 1.09 -16.96
C TRP A 134 -8.16 0.23 -18.19
N ASP A 135 -8.06 -1.08 -18.01
CA ASP A 135 -7.80 -2.04 -19.10
C ASP A 135 -8.95 -2.08 -20.13
N ASN A 136 -10.19 -1.96 -19.65
CA ASN A 136 -11.40 -1.95 -20.48
C ASN A 136 -11.84 -0.56 -20.96
N SER A 137 -11.00 0.47 -20.80
CA SER A 137 -11.36 1.83 -21.22
C SER A 137 -11.53 1.95 -22.74
N GLY A 138 -12.37 2.88 -23.20
CA GLY A 138 -12.59 3.13 -24.63
C GLY A 138 -11.36 3.68 -25.34
N GLU A 139 -11.45 3.81 -26.67
CA GLU A 139 -10.34 4.17 -27.55
C GLU A 139 -9.66 5.51 -27.18
N ASN A 140 -10.43 6.47 -26.65
CA ASN A 140 -9.94 7.80 -26.24
C ASN A 140 -8.84 7.76 -25.15
N CYS A 141 -8.80 6.71 -24.32
CA CYS A 141 -7.81 6.60 -23.24
C CYS A 141 -6.62 5.71 -23.62
N ARG A 142 -6.65 5.09 -24.80
CA ARG A 142 -5.73 4.02 -25.16
C ARG A 142 -4.29 4.50 -25.31
N PHE A 143 -4.09 5.73 -25.77
CA PHE A 143 -2.77 6.35 -25.83
C PHE A 143 -2.11 6.40 -24.43
N THR A 144 -2.81 6.94 -23.43
CA THR A 144 -2.32 6.99 -22.04
C THR A 144 -2.17 5.60 -21.44
N HIS A 145 -3.05 4.64 -21.76
CA HIS A 145 -2.97 3.25 -21.31
C HIS A 145 -1.71 2.54 -21.84
N ASN A 146 -1.36 2.74 -23.11
CA ASN A 146 -0.15 2.19 -23.70
C ASN A 146 1.12 2.70 -23.01
N ILE A 147 1.10 3.94 -22.52
CA ILE A 147 2.19 4.50 -21.71
C ILE A 147 2.13 3.90 -20.30
N TYR A 148 0.97 3.92 -19.66
CA TYR A 148 0.79 3.52 -18.27
C TYR A 148 -0.23 2.40 -18.13
N PRO A 149 0.13 1.13 -18.44
CA PRO A 149 -0.83 0.03 -18.40
C PRO A 149 -1.30 -0.30 -16.98
N LYS A 150 -0.51 0.05 -15.97
CA LYS A 150 -0.87 -0.13 -14.55
C LYS A 150 -1.27 1.20 -13.89
N VAL A 151 -2.40 1.15 -13.18
CA VAL A 151 -2.86 2.24 -12.34
C VAL A 151 -1.90 2.46 -11.17
N SER A 152 -1.77 3.70 -10.72
CA SER A 152 -0.90 4.05 -9.60
C SER A 152 -1.50 5.17 -8.79
N ARG A 153 -1.49 5.02 -7.46
CA ARG A 153 -1.95 6.04 -6.52
C ARG A 153 -0.90 7.13 -6.25
N THR A 154 0.34 6.91 -6.66
CA THR A 154 1.47 7.81 -6.39
C THR A 154 1.90 8.60 -7.61
N ARG A 155 1.45 8.20 -8.81
CA ARG A 155 1.77 8.93 -10.04
C ARG A 155 1.03 10.25 -10.04
N CYS A 156 1.80 11.34 -10.13
CA CYS A 156 1.25 12.68 -10.29
C CYS A 156 2.05 13.44 -11.33
N LEU A 157 1.35 14.11 -12.25
CA LEU A 157 1.91 14.93 -13.32
C LEU A 157 1.35 16.34 -13.16
N PHE A 158 2.24 17.32 -13.01
CA PHE A 158 1.86 18.72 -12.79
C PHE A 158 2.34 19.65 -13.91
N ASN A 159 3.36 19.25 -14.65
CA ASN A 159 3.89 20.07 -15.73
C ASN A 159 3.02 19.93 -16.98
N ASN A 160 2.66 21.05 -17.60
CA ASN A 160 1.79 21.08 -18.78
C ASN A 160 2.33 20.23 -19.94
N TYR A 161 3.63 20.24 -20.21
CA TYR A 161 4.23 19.43 -21.27
C TYR A 161 4.24 17.95 -20.95
N ASP A 162 4.43 17.57 -19.68
CA ASP A 162 4.30 16.16 -19.25
C ASP A 162 2.86 15.67 -19.46
N ILE A 163 1.87 16.49 -19.10
CA ILE A 163 0.44 16.17 -19.27
C ILE A 163 0.10 16.04 -20.75
N GLN A 164 0.55 16.98 -21.59
CA GLN A 164 0.35 16.94 -23.03
C GLN A 164 0.97 15.67 -23.63
N ALA A 165 2.22 15.36 -23.28
CA ALA A 165 2.94 14.18 -23.75
C ALA A 165 2.23 12.87 -23.38
N VAL A 166 1.66 12.79 -22.17
CA VAL A 166 0.96 11.58 -21.69
C VAL A 166 -0.44 11.44 -22.26
N SER A 167 -1.13 12.55 -22.55
CA SER A 167 -2.50 12.54 -23.08
C SER A 167 -2.58 12.61 -24.60
N ASN A 168 -1.47 12.88 -25.29
CA ASN A 168 -1.45 13.30 -26.70
C ASN A 168 -2.34 14.53 -26.96
N HIS A 169 -2.55 15.38 -25.95
CA HIS A 169 -3.37 16.61 -26.04
C HIS A 169 -2.51 17.88 -26.16
N GLY A 170 -1.34 17.77 -26.79
CA GLY A 170 -0.46 18.92 -27.05
C GLY A 170 -0.88 19.73 -28.27
N LEU A 171 -0.09 20.75 -28.60
CA LEU A 171 -0.26 21.57 -29.81
C LEU A 171 0.18 20.83 -31.10
N CYS A 172 0.10 19.50 -31.11
CA CYS A 172 0.42 18.70 -32.27
C CYS A 172 -0.72 18.77 -33.31
N PRO A 173 -0.43 18.81 -34.62
CA PRO A 173 -1.44 18.88 -35.66
C PRO A 173 -2.48 17.77 -35.59
N GLN A 174 -2.12 16.55 -35.13
CA GLN A 174 -3.10 15.48 -34.93
C GLN A 174 -4.24 15.88 -33.99
N TYR A 175 -3.89 16.43 -32.84
CA TYR A 175 -4.86 16.81 -31.82
C TYR A 175 -5.65 18.04 -32.25
N LEU A 176 -4.98 19.06 -32.78
CA LEU A 176 -5.61 20.31 -33.22
C LEU A 176 -6.60 20.10 -34.40
N ARG A 177 -6.34 19.12 -35.27
CA ARG A 177 -7.27 18.74 -36.35
C ARG A 177 -8.62 18.26 -35.82
N ARG A 178 -8.65 17.53 -34.69
CA ARG A 178 -9.91 17.04 -34.08
C ARG A 178 -10.86 18.17 -33.70
N PHE A 179 -10.33 19.37 -33.45
CA PHE A 179 -11.09 20.56 -33.08
C PHE A 179 -11.19 21.59 -34.22
N ASN A 180 -10.79 21.25 -35.45
CA ASN A 180 -10.76 22.15 -36.60
C ASN A 180 -9.90 23.42 -36.40
N LEU A 181 -8.92 23.38 -35.49
CA LEU A 181 -8.05 24.52 -35.17
C LEU A 181 -6.83 24.64 -36.09
N ARG A 182 -6.45 23.56 -36.76
CA ARG A 182 -5.31 23.52 -37.68
C ARG A 182 -5.54 22.48 -38.77
N ARG A 183 -5.31 22.85 -40.03
CA ARG A 183 -5.44 21.95 -41.20
C ARG A 183 -4.11 21.38 -41.69
N CYS A 184 -3.00 22.03 -41.37
CA CYS A 184 -1.68 21.65 -41.88
C CYS A 184 -1.00 20.62 -40.98
N SER A 185 -0.33 19.65 -41.59
CA SER A 185 0.54 18.66 -40.95
C SER A 185 1.87 19.25 -40.48
N CYS A 186 2.73 18.42 -39.89
CA CYS A 186 4.11 18.78 -39.62
C CYS A 186 4.84 19.13 -40.92
N ARG A 187 5.66 20.20 -40.88
CA ARG A 187 6.41 20.68 -42.04
C ARG A 187 7.57 19.78 -42.44
N CYS A 188 7.89 18.76 -41.64
CA CYS A 188 8.96 17.82 -41.93
C CYS A 188 8.62 16.88 -43.10
N GLY A 189 7.33 16.66 -43.38
CA GLY A 189 6.87 15.77 -44.46
C GLY A 189 7.04 14.27 -44.21
N GLU A 190 7.52 13.84 -43.03
CA GLU A 190 7.86 12.43 -42.75
C GLU A 190 6.81 11.66 -41.93
N ASP A 191 5.75 12.29 -41.42
CA ASP A 191 4.78 11.60 -40.57
C ASP A 191 3.34 12.01 -40.90
N GLU A 192 2.51 11.01 -41.17
CA GLU A 192 1.08 11.19 -41.47
C GLU A 192 0.24 11.41 -40.20
N HIS A 193 0.75 10.96 -39.04
CA HIS A 193 0.02 11.00 -37.79
C HIS A 193 0.16 12.36 -37.10
N ASP A 194 1.31 13.02 -37.20
CA ASP A 194 1.62 14.32 -36.56
C ASP A 194 1.28 14.36 -35.06
N ASP A 195 1.51 13.25 -34.38
CA ASP A 195 1.20 13.09 -32.96
C ASP A 195 2.33 13.64 -32.07
N ILE A 196 2.15 13.61 -30.75
CA ILE A 196 3.20 14.11 -29.85
C ILE A 196 4.47 13.24 -29.87
N HIS A 197 4.36 11.94 -30.20
CA HIS A 197 5.51 11.05 -30.32
C HIS A 197 6.38 11.42 -31.52
N HIS A 198 5.78 11.84 -32.63
CA HIS A 198 6.50 12.37 -33.78
C HIS A 198 7.49 13.45 -33.34
N TYR A 199 7.00 14.47 -32.65
CA TYR A 199 7.82 15.59 -32.21
C TYR A 199 8.89 15.19 -31.20
N ILE A 200 8.56 14.32 -30.24
CA ILE A 200 9.49 13.88 -29.19
C ILE A 200 10.60 12.99 -29.76
N PHE A 201 10.30 12.09 -30.72
CA PHE A 201 11.20 11.00 -31.09
C PHE A 201 11.71 11.05 -32.52
N ARG A 202 10.98 11.62 -33.47
CA ARG A 202 11.22 11.38 -34.91
C ARG A 202 11.44 12.64 -35.73
N CYS A 203 10.70 13.72 -35.46
CA CYS A 203 10.66 14.94 -36.28
C CYS A 203 12.07 15.47 -36.63
N PRO A 204 12.51 15.39 -37.90
CA PRO A 204 13.87 15.76 -38.29
C PRO A 204 14.16 17.25 -38.03
N LEU A 205 13.13 18.12 -38.12
CA LEU A 205 13.26 19.54 -37.81
C LEU A 205 13.67 19.81 -36.35
N LEU A 206 13.30 18.90 -35.44
CA LEU A 206 13.65 18.97 -34.02
C LEU A 206 14.82 18.08 -33.64
N GLY A 207 15.51 17.47 -34.63
CA GLY A 207 16.65 16.58 -34.40
C GLY A 207 17.76 17.23 -33.59
N HIS A 208 18.03 18.52 -33.82
CA HIS A 208 19.05 19.27 -33.09
C HIS A 208 18.76 19.44 -31.58
N LEU A 209 17.51 19.28 -31.14
CA LEU A 209 17.12 19.33 -29.73
C LEU A 209 17.21 17.97 -29.04
N ARG A 210 17.20 16.88 -29.81
CA ARG A 210 17.33 15.49 -29.33
C ARG A 210 18.80 15.13 -29.16
N ARG A 211 19.34 15.42 -27.99
CA ARG A 211 20.72 15.05 -27.61
C ARG A 211 20.81 13.63 -27.06
N ARG A 212 19.75 13.15 -26.38
CA ARG A 212 19.72 11.89 -25.65
C ARG A 212 18.47 11.06 -25.93
N ILE A 213 17.40 11.69 -26.42
CA ILE A 213 16.18 10.98 -26.81
C ILE A 213 16.38 10.39 -28.21
N HIS A 214 16.49 9.06 -28.26
CA HIS A 214 16.54 8.30 -29.52
C HIS A 214 15.17 7.69 -29.85
N PRO A 215 14.86 7.42 -31.13
CA PRO A 215 13.58 6.86 -31.56
C PRO A 215 13.16 5.57 -30.86
N ASP A 216 14.13 4.73 -30.47
CA ASP A 216 13.89 3.42 -29.85
C ASP A 216 13.67 3.50 -28.33
N VAL A 217 13.78 4.70 -27.73
CA VAL A 217 13.58 4.88 -26.30
C VAL A 217 12.10 4.84 -25.97
N HIS A 218 11.70 3.89 -25.12
CA HIS A 218 10.33 3.84 -24.62
C HIS A 218 9.98 5.12 -23.84
N ILE A 219 8.81 5.70 -24.10
CA ILE A 219 8.41 6.99 -23.53
C ILE A 219 8.34 6.99 -21.99
N LEU A 220 8.02 5.86 -21.36
CA LEU A 220 8.13 5.72 -19.90
C LEU A 220 9.53 6.01 -19.36
N ARG A 221 10.59 5.65 -20.11
CA ARG A 221 11.97 5.95 -19.71
C ARG A 221 12.23 7.45 -19.80
N VAL A 222 11.67 8.13 -20.79
CA VAL A 222 11.71 9.59 -20.91
C VAL A 222 11.06 10.24 -19.69
N PHE A 223 9.86 9.78 -19.30
CA PHE A 223 9.22 10.28 -18.08
C PHE A 223 10.00 9.91 -16.81
N SER A 224 10.56 8.71 -16.71
CA SER A 224 11.21 8.28 -15.46
C SER A 224 12.58 8.94 -15.23
N HIS A 225 13.23 9.44 -16.27
CA HIS A 225 14.58 10.01 -16.19
C HIS A 225 14.55 11.55 -16.24
N PRO A 226 14.99 12.28 -15.19
CA PRO A 226 14.86 13.74 -15.11
C PRO A 226 15.46 14.48 -16.32
N ILE A 227 16.64 14.09 -16.77
CA ILE A 227 17.32 14.72 -17.92
C ILE A 227 16.55 14.51 -19.23
N LEU A 228 16.05 13.30 -19.49
CA LEU A 228 15.27 13.00 -20.70
C LEU A 228 13.93 13.73 -20.65
N ARG A 229 13.31 13.78 -19.46
CA ARG A 229 12.06 14.52 -19.26
C ARG A 229 12.24 16.01 -19.55
N GLU A 230 13.33 16.64 -19.11
CA GLU A 230 13.57 18.05 -19.42
C GLU A 230 13.89 18.28 -20.89
N GLU A 231 14.64 17.37 -21.54
CA GLU A 231 14.88 17.43 -22.98
C GLU A 231 13.57 17.35 -23.78
N MET A 232 12.68 16.42 -23.42
CA MET A 232 11.33 16.32 -23.99
C MET A 232 10.54 17.62 -23.83
N ARG A 233 10.58 18.24 -22.64
CA ARG A 233 9.90 19.52 -22.41
C ARG A 233 10.47 20.64 -23.28
N THR A 234 11.79 20.71 -23.45
CA THR A 234 12.42 21.67 -24.37
C THR A 234 11.97 21.46 -25.81
N ILE A 235 11.86 20.21 -26.27
CA ILE A 235 11.33 19.89 -27.59
C ILE A 235 9.87 20.40 -27.72
N LEU A 236 9.01 20.05 -26.76
CA LEU A 236 7.59 20.43 -26.79
C LEU A 236 7.33 21.93 -26.60
N ARG A 237 8.29 22.70 -26.06
CA ARG A 237 8.23 24.17 -26.03
C ARG A 237 8.37 24.80 -27.42
N THR A 238 8.95 24.08 -28.38
CA THR A 238 9.24 24.59 -29.73
C THR A 238 8.21 24.20 -30.79
N VAL A 239 7.22 23.38 -30.42
CA VAL A 239 6.12 22.90 -31.27
C VAL A 239 4.93 23.82 -31.15
#